data_AF-A0A972W627-F1
#
_entry.id   AF-A0A972W627-F1
#
_cell.length_a   1.000
_cell.length_b   1.000
_cell.length_c   1.000
_cell.angle_alpha   90.00
_cell.angle_beta   90.00
_cell.angle_gamma   90.00
#
_symmetry.space_group_name_H-M   'P 1'
#
loop_
_entity.id
_entity.type
_entity.pdbx_description
1 polymer ?
#
loop_
_entity_poly.entity_id
_entity_poly.type
_entity_poly.pdbx_seq_one_letter_code
_entity_poly.pdbx_strand_id
1 'polypeptide(L)'
;MTTLTFSNFFSDQVGQTDSTRQVVCVQGLGFVGAAMALTIASARRPDGDPQFNVIGIDLPTEQGKHAIGSLNAGIFPAPTTDAALVAAAEQAHKADNLAATSDAGAIALASVILVNVHLDITDTETGPGVRFENFTAAIEAIGDHMQAGALIIVETTIPPGTCEKVVAPILSDRLKARGLGEDDFLLAHSMERVMPGDQYLDSIINFWRVYAGHTPAAGDACGEFLSRIINVKDFPLTRLASTTASEITKIMENSYR
;
A
#
# COMPACT_ATOMS: atom_id res chain seq x y z
N MET A 1 -24.75 0.22 -14.03
CA MET A 1 -23.32 0.02 -13.71
C MET A 1 -23.21 -1.39 -13.17
N THR A 2 -22.44 -2.25 -13.84
CA THR A 2 -22.19 -3.61 -13.36
C THR A 2 -21.28 -3.49 -12.14
N THR A 3 -21.69 -4.00 -10.98
CA THR A 3 -20.85 -4.01 -9.78
C THR A 3 -19.59 -4.83 -10.07
N LEU A 4 -18.41 -4.23 -9.90
CA LEU A 4 -17.15 -4.94 -10.03
C LEU A 4 -17.11 -6.04 -8.94
N THR A 5 -16.98 -7.29 -9.35
CA THR A 5 -16.90 -8.44 -8.43
C THR A 5 -15.49 -9.01 -8.47
N PHE A 6 -15.09 -9.70 -7.39
CA PHE A 6 -13.82 -10.40 -7.33
C PHE A 6 -13.61 -11.30 -8.56
N SER A 7 -14.64 -12.08 -8.92
CA SER A 7 -14.61 -12.96 -10.08
C SER A 7 -14.32 -12.18 -11.36
N ASN A 8 -15.07 -11.09 -11.63
CA ASN A 8 -14.90 -10.34 -12.88
C ASN A 8 -13.57 -9.60 -12.93
N PHE A 9 -13.09 -9.05 -11.81
CA PHE A 9 -11.82 -8.33 -11.80
C PHE A 9 -10.62 -9.26 -12.01
N PHE A 10 -10.55 -10.35 -11.24
CA PHE A 10 -9.44 -11.28 -11.36
C PHE A 10 -9.56 -12.12 -12.64
N SER A 11 -10.75 -12.57 -13.07
CA SER A 11 -10.88 -13.33 -14.33
C SER A 11 -10.49 -12.55 -15.58
N ASP A 12 -10.70 -11.22 -15.57
CA ASP A 12 -10.40 -10.36 -16.71
C ASP A 12 -8.93 -9.89 -16.73
N GLN A 13 -8.18 -10.10 -15.63
CA GLN A 13 -6.80 -9.61 -15.47
C GLN A 13 -5.77 -10.73 -15.23
N VAL A 14 -6.18 -11.88 -14.68
CA VAL A 14 -5.35 -13.02 -14.27
C VAL A 14 -6.15 -14.33 -14.40
N GLY A 15 -5.49 -15.48 -14.33
CA GLY A 15 -6.11 -16.80 -14.53
C GLY A 15 -7.02 -17.27 -13.38
N GLN A 16 -6.74 -18.44 -12.80
CA GLN A 16 -7.55 -19.01 -11.71
C GLN A 16 -7.08 -18.53 -10.34
N THR A 17 -7.66 -17.41 -9.85
CA THR A 17 -7.36 -16.88 -8.52
C THR A 17 -8.24 -17.50 -7.42
N ASP A 18 -7.63 -17.93 -6.31
CA ASP A 18 -8.34 -18.41 -5.11
C ASP A 18 -9.05 -17.24 -4.39
N SER A 19 -10.38 -17.24 -4.46
CA SER A 19 -11.23 -16.19 -3.87
C SER A 19 -11.31 -16.20 -2.35
N THR A 20 -10.72 -17.19 -1.67
CA THR A 20 -10.73 -17.28 -0.20
C THR A 20 -9.61 -16.46 0.44
N ARG A 21 -8.59 -16.06 -0.33
CA ARG A 21 -7.49 -15.24 0.16
C ARG A 21 -7.96 -13.81 0.41
N GLN A 22 -7.44 -13.22 1.48
CA GLN A 22 -7.66 -11.81 1.78
C GLN A 22 -7.11 -10.94 0.63
N VAL A 23 -7.90 -9.94 0.21
CA VAL A 23 -7.50 -8.99 -0.83
C VAL A 23 -6.84 -7.77 -0.21
N VAL A 24 -5.65 -7.42 -0.72
CA VAL A 24 -4.85 -6.26 -0.33
C VAL A 24 -4.67 -5.36 -1.53
N CYS A 25 -4.98 -4.08 -1.39
CA CYS A 25 -4.74 -3.06 -2.41
C CYS A 25 -3.45 -2.30 -2.11
N VAL A 26 -2.65 -2.01 -3.13
CA VAL A 26 -1.51 -1.09 -3.06
C VAL A 26 -1.74 0.03 -4.06
N GLN A 27 -1.93 1.25 -3.55
CA GLN A 27 -2.20 2.44 -4.34
C GLN A 27 -0.92 3.26 -4.54
N GLY A 28 -0.57 3.49 -5.81
CA GLY A 28 0.72 4.02 -6.24
C GLY A 28 1.69 2.87 -6.54
N LEU A 29 1.97 2.63 -7.82
CA LEU A 29 2.85 1.57 -8.34
C LEU A 29 4.17 2.11 -8.86
N GLY A 30 4.62 3.24 -8.28
CA GLY A 30 6.01 3.66 -8.38
C GLY A 30 6.96 2.63 -7.74
N PHE A 31 8.25 2.96 -7.69
CA PHE A 31 9.30 2.03 -7.25
C PHE A 31 9.00 1.33 -5.91
N VAL A 32 8.60 2.10 -4.88
CA VAL A 32 8.29 1.57 -3.54
C VAL A 32 7.02 0.73 -3.55
N GLY A 33 5.93 1.26 -4.11
CA GLY A 33 4.63 0.57 -4.10
C GLY A 33 4.64 -0.71 -4.92
N ALA A 34 5.33 -0.75 -6.06
CA ALA A 34 5.51 -1.97 -6.82
C ALA A 34 6.26 -3.05 -6.02
N ALA A 35 7.31 -2.68 -5.28
CA ALA A 35 8.05 -3.63 -4.45
C ALA A 35 7.23 -4.11 -3.23
N MET A 36 6.42 -3.22 -2.64
CA MET A 36 5.48 -3.59 -1.58
C MET A 36 4.40 -4.54 -2.10
N ALA A 37 3.82 -4.29 -3.28
CA ALA A 37 2.86 -5.18 -3.91
C ALA A 37 3.43 -6.58 -4.14
N LEU A 38 4.68 -6.66 -4.63
CA LEU A 38 5.40 -7.93 -4.81
C LEU A 38 5.75 -8.60 -3.47
N THR A 39 6.09 -7.83 -2.44
CA THR A 39 6.34 -8.36 -1.09
C THR A 39 5.09 -9.04 -0.54
N ILE A 40 3.95 -8.36 -0.61
CA ILE A 40 2.66 -8.91 -0.14
C ILE A 40 2.27 -10.13 -0.98
N ALA A 41 2.42 -10.06 -2.31
CA ALA A 41 2.12 -11.17 -3.20
C ALA A 41 3.06 -12.38 -3.00
N SER A 42 4.26 -12.15 -2.44
CA SER A 42 5.25 -13.19 -2.12
C SER A 42 5.02 -13.86 -0.76
N ALA A 43 4.18 -13.29 0.11
CA ALA A 43 3.84 -13.91 1.38
C ALA A 43 3.13 -15.27 1.15
N ARG A 44 3.51 -16.26 1.95
CA ARG A 44 3.03 -17.65 1.83
C ARG A 44 2.38 -18.12 3.12
N ARG A 45 1.34 -18.93 2.97
CA ARG A 45 0.79 -19.75 4.04
C ARG A 45 1.73 -20.93 4.35
N PRO A 46 1.56 -21.63 5.49
CA PRO A 46 2.38 -22.81 5.82
C PRO A 46 2.35 -23.94 4.79
N ASP A 47 1.30 -24.01 3.97
CA ASP A 47 1.15 -24.99 2.87
C ASP A 47 1.92 -24.61 1.60
N GLY A 48 2.54 -23.41 1.57
CA GLY A 48 3.30 -22.90 0.43
C GLY A 48 2.48 -22.12 -0.59
N ASP A 49 1.17 -21.97 -0.40
CA ASP A 49 0.32 -21.15 -1.28
C ASP A 49 0.44 -19.66 -0.96
N PRO A 50 0.19 -18.77 -1.94
CA PRO A 50 0.05 -17.35 -1.69
C PRO A 50 -0.95 -17.03 -0.59
N GLN A 51 -0.55 -16.14 0.32
CA GLN A 51 -1.38 -15.75 1.45
C GLN A 51 -2.43 -14.68 1.08
N PHE A 52 -2.15 -13.88 0.06
CA PHE A 52 -2.97 -12.74 -0.34
C PHE A 52 -3.20 -12.72 -1.85
N ASN A 53 -4.33 -12.14 -2.24
CA ASN A 53 -4.51 -11.60 -3.57
C ASN A 53 -4.23 -10.10 -3.52
N VAL A 54 -3.38 -9.63 -4.43
CA VAL A 54 -2.91 -8.24 -4.45
C VAL A 54 -3.49 -7.51 -5.64
N ILE A 55 -4.05 -6.33 -5.37
CA ILE A 55 -4.50 -5.39 -6.40
C ILE A 55 -3.55 -4.20 -6.38
N GLY A 56 -2.83 -3.98 -7.47
CA GLY A 56 -2.09 -2.75 -7.69
C GLY A 56 -2.96 -1.69 -8.35
N ILE A 57 -2.93 -0.44 -7.88
CA ILE A 57 -3.64 0.67 -8.52
C ILE A 57 -2.69 1.81 -8.80
N ASP A 58 -2.67 2.29 -10.05
CA ASP A 58 -1.99 3.54 -10.43
C ASP A 58 -2.87 4.39 -11.35
N LEU A 59 -2.51 5.65 -11.53
CA LEU A 59 -3.21 6.57 -12.41
C LEU A 59 -3.02 6.17 -13.88
N PRO A 60 -3.98 6.49 -14.77
CA PRO A 60 -3.87 6.22 -16.21
C PRO A 60 -2.91 7.21 -16.92
N THR A 61 -1.84 7.63 -16.25
CA THR A 61 -0.72 8.37 -16.84
C THR A 61 0.17 7.42 -17.62
N GLU A 62 1.12 7.93 -18.42
CA GLU A 62 2.04 7.06 -19.15
C GLU A 62 2.92 6.22 -18.20
N GLN A 63 3.37 6.81 -17.10
CA GLN A 63 4.13 6.11 -16.05
C GLN A 63 3.27 5.05 -15.36
N GLY A 64 2.03 5.39 -14.98
CA GLY A 64 1.14 4.45 -14.32
C GLY A 64 0.72 3.30 -15.22
N LYS A 65 0.39 3.56 -16.50
CA LYS A 65 0.14 2.50 -17.49
C LYS A 65 1.35 1.59 -17.69
N HIS A 66 2.55 2.14 -17.72
CA HIS A 66 3.78 1.35 -17.80
C HIS A 66 3.94 0.45 -16.56
N ALA A 67 3.69 0.99 -15.37
CA ALA A 67 3.78 0.22 -14.13
C ALA A 67 2.75 -0.91 -14.09
N ILE A 68 1.50 -0.60 -14.43
CA ILE A 68 0.39 -1.56 -14.51
C ILE A 68 0.72 -2.67 -15.51
N GLY A 69 1.09 -2.32 -16.75
CA GLY A 69 1.39 -3.29 -17.79
C GLY A 69 2.58 -4.18 -17.45
N SER A 70 3.61 -3.63 -16.81
CA SER A 70 4.79 -4.40 -16.39
C SER A 70 4.43 -5.43 -15.32
N LEU A 71 3.73 -5.02 -14.26
CA LEU A 71 3.35 -5.92 -13.17
C LEU A 71 2.41 -7.04 -13.66
N ASN A 72 1.45 -6.71 -14.53
CA ASN A 72 0.57 -7.71 -15.14
C ASN A 72 1.31 -8.69 -16.06
N ALA A 73 2.46 -8.31 -16.60
CA ALA A 73 3.35 -9.18 -17.37
C ALA A 73 4.38 -9.93 -16.49
N GLY A 74 4.31 -9.81 -15.16
CA GLY A 74 5.27 -10.42 -14.24
C GLY A 74 6.64 -9.75 -14.24
N ILE A 75 6.69 -8.44 -14.54
CA ILE A 75 7.91 -7.65 -14.65
C ILE A 75 7.87 -6.49 -13.63
N PHE A 76 8.97 -6.27 -12.92
CA PHE A 76 9.12 -5.10 -12.04
C PHE A 76 9.23 -3.82 -12.89
N PRO A 77 8.46 -2.75 -12.59
CA PRO A 77 8.27 -1.60 -13.50
C PRO A 77 9.43 -0.58 -13.49
N ALA A 78 10.59 -0.96 -12.97
CA ALA A 78 11.78 -0.12 -12.94
C ALA A 78 13.04 -0.97 -13.12
N PRO A 79 14.15 -0.37 -13.60
CA PRO A 79 15.43 -1.07 -13.64
C PRO A 79 15.85 -1.53 -12.25
N THR A 80 16.18 -2.81 -12.11
CA THR A 80 16.67 -3.39 -10.86
C THR A 80 17.70 -4.48 -11.15
N THR A 81 18.65 -4.64 -10.23
CA THR A 81 19.60 -5.77 -10.21
C THR A 81 19.25 -6.80 -9.13
N ASP A 82 18.19 -6.56 -8.37
CA ASP A 82 17.69 -7.48 -7.35
C ASP A 82 16.98 -8.67 -8.01
N ALA A 83 17.65 -9.81 -8.03
CA ALA A 83 17.12 -11.05 -8.58
C ALA A 83 15.89 -11.57 -7.81
N ALA A 84 15.77 -11.26 -6.52
CA ALA A 84 14.62 -11.67 -5.72
C ALA A 84 13.35 -10.89 -6.12
N LEU A 85 13.47 -9.60 -6.44
CA LEU A 85 12.36 -8.80 -6.99
C LEU A 85 11.88 -9.32 -8.34
N VAL A 86 12.83 -9.63 -9.23
CA VAL A 86 12.50 -10.19 -10.55
C VAL A 86 11.77 -11.53 -10.39
N ALA A 87 12.32 -12.42 -9.54
CA ALA A 87 11.68 -13.70 -9.26
C ALA A 87 10.30 -13.54 -8.60
N ALA A 88 10.12 -12.58 -7.70
CA ALA A 88 8.84 -12.30 -7.06
C ALA A 88 7.77 -11.86 -8.07
N ALA A 89 8.13 -11.01 -9.04
CA ALA A 89 7.22 -10.59 -10.11
C ALA A 89 6.78 -11.77 -10.99
N GLU A 90 7.73 -12.60 -11.43
CA GLU A 90 7.40 -13.80 -12.21
C GLU A 90 6.53 -14.79 -11.43
N GLN A 91 6.82 -14.99 -10.13
CA GLN A 91 6.07 -15.91 -9.29
C GLN A 91 4.64 -15.41 -9.05
N ALA A 92 4.46 -14.12 -8.79
CA ALA A 92 3.15 -13.53 -8.59
C ALA A 92 2.27 -13.64 -9.85
N HIS A 93 2.89 -13.46 -11.03
CA HIS A 93 2.23 -13.67 -12.31
C HIS A 93 1.85 -15.14 -12.53
N LYS A 94 2.78 -16.08 -12.31
CA LYS A 94 2.52 -17.53 -12.43
C LYS A 94 1.44 -18.03 -11.45
N ALA A 95 1.34 -17.39 -10.29
CA ALA A 95 0.38 -17.76 -9.24
C ALA A 95 -0.97 -17.03 -9.36
N ASP A 96 -1.14 -16.17 -10.37
CA ASP A 96 -2.36 -15.39 -10.62
C ASP A 96 -2.87 -14.65 -9.37
N ASN A 97 -1.97 -14.19 -8.50
CA ASN A 97 -2.30 -13.58 -7.20
C ASN A 97 -1.95 -12.09 -7.10
N LEU A 98 -1.49 -11.48 -8.20
CA LEU A 98 -1.30 -10.04 -8.31
C LEU A 98 -1.85 -9.55 -9.65
N ALA A 99 -2.68 -8.51 -9.59
CA ALA A 99 -3.22 -7.82 -10.75
C ALA A 99 -3.16 -6.31 -10.55
N ALA A 100 -2.75 -5.56 -11.56
CA ALA A 100 -2.67 -4.12 -11.55
C ALA A 100 -3.72 -3.49 -12.48
N THR A 101 -4.26 -2.34 -12.10
CA THR A 101 -5.29 -1.62 -12.85
C THR A 101 -5.19 -0.11 -12.65
N SER A 102 -5.89 0.66 -13.49
CA SER A 102 -6.16 2.08 -13.25
C SER A 102 -7.59 2.36 -12.79
N ASP A 103 -8.41 1.30 -12.61
CA ASP A 103 -9.77 1.43 -12.11
C ASP A 103 -9.79 1.45 -10.57
N ALA A 104 -10.04 2.63 -10.00
CA ALA A 104 -10.17 2.82 -8.55
C ALA A 104 -11.34 2.02 -7.95
N GLY A 105 -12.32 1.59 -8.75
CA GLY A 105 -13.41 0.72 -8.30
C GLY A 105 -12.92 -0.61 -7.72
N ALA A 106 -11.72 -1.06 -8.10
CA ALA A 106 -11.10 -2.27 -7.55
C ALA A 106 -10.76 -2.17 -6.05
N ILE A 107 -10.66 -0.95 -5.49
CA ILE A 107 -10.48 -0.72 -4.04
C ILE A 107 -11.61 -1.38 -3.24
N ALA A 108 -12.83 -1.44 -3.79
CA ALA A 108 -14.00 -2.03 -3.13
C ALA A 108 -13.85 -3.52 -2.82
N LEU A 109 -12.87 -4.20 -3.43
CA LEU A 109 -12.58 -5.61 -3.17
C LEU A 109 -11.63 -5.81 -1.99
N ALA A 110 -10.87 -4.78 -1.60
CA ALA A 110 -9.80 -4.90 -0.63
C ALA A 110 -10.27 -4.64 0.80
N SER A 111 -9.70 -5.40 1.74
CA SER A 111 -9.89 -5.21 3.19
C SER A 111 -8.72 -4.46 3.82
N VAL A 112 -7.57 -4.41 3.13
CA VAL A 112 -6.38 -3.64 3.51
C VAL A 112 -5.93 -2.84 2.29
N ILE A 113 -5.64 -1.55 2.48
CA ILE A 113 -5.17 -0.63 1.44
C ILE A 113 -3.87 0.02 1.92
N LEU A 114 -2.78 -0.18 1.18
CA LEU A 114 -1.52 0.53 1.38
C LEU A 114 -1.46 1.75 0.47
N VAL A 115 -1.03 2.89 1.00
CA VAL A 115 -0.87 4.14 0.26
C VAL A 115 0.62 4.42 0.06
N ASN A 116 1.07 4.24 -1.17
CA ASN A 116 2.45 4.44 -1.63
C ASN A 116 2.51 5.50 -2.77
N VAL A 117 1.73 6.57 -2.61
CA VAL A 117 1.68 7.67 -3.57
C VAL A 117 2.84 8.63 -3.31
N HIS A 118 3.56 9.05 -4.35
CA HIS A 118 4.63 10.03 -4.21
C HIS A 118 4.06 11.41 -3.82
N LEU A 119 4.66 12.06 -2.83
CA LEU A 119 4.37 13.46 -2.50
C LEU A 119 5.38 14.35 -3.20
N ASP A 120 4.89 15.19 -4.12
CA ASP A 120 5.71 16.10 -4.90
C ASP A 120 6.24 17.24 -4.00
N ILE A 121 7.56 17.33 -3.84
CA ILE A 121 8.22 18.47 -3.21
C ILE A 121 8.43 19.55 -4.27
N THR A 122 8.14 20.80 -3.91
CA THR A 122 8.22 21.95 -4.80
C THR A 122 9.04 23.06 -4.18
N ASP A 123 9.86 23.73 -4.97
CA ASP A 123 10.45 24.99 -4.51
C ASP A 123 9.37 26.08 -4.48
N THR A 124 9.18 26.69 -3.33
CA THR A 124 8.33 27.88 -3.14
C THR A 124 9.19 29.06 -2.70
N GLU A 125 8.63 30.27 -2.73
CA GLU A 125 9.35 31.49 -2.33
C GLU A 125 9.83 31.47 -0.87
N THR A 126 9.20 30.67 0.00
CA THR A 126 9.55 30.54 1.42
C THR A 126 10.32 29.26 1.75
N GLY A 127 10.71 28.47 0.73
CA GLY A 127 11.42 27.20 0.89
C GLY A 127 10.68 26.02 0.23
N PRO A 128 11.07 24.76 0.52
CA PRO A 128 10.40 23.59 -0.04
C PRO A 128 8.96 23.48 0.48
N GLY A 129 8.00 23.52 -0.43
CA GLY A 129 6.60 23.19 -0.23
C GLY A 129 6.28 21.76 -0.64
N VAL A 130 5.09 21.29 -0.26
CA VAL A 130 4.59 19.96 -0.59
C VAL A 130 3.27 20.11 -1.35
N ARG A 131 3.19 19.49 -2.53
CA ARG A 131 1.97 19.42 -3.33
C ARG A 131 1.17 18.18 -2.95
N PHE A 132 -0.01 18.42 -2.39
CA PHE A 132 -0.87 17.38 -1.83
C PHE A 132 -1.88 16.83 -2.83
N GLU A 133 -2.06 17.44 -4.01
CA GLU A 133 -3.19 17.21 -4.89
C GLU A 133 -3.35 15.73 -5.29
N ASN A 134 -2.25 15.09 -5.73
CA ASN A 134 -2.26 13.68 -6.11
C ASN A 134 -2.48 12.76 -4.89
N PHE A 135 -1.91 13.12 -3.74
CA PHE A 135 -2.06 12.36 -2.50
C PHE A 135 -3.50 12.45 -1.97
N THR A 136 -4.08 13.64 -1.89
CA THR A 136 -5.46 13.82 -1.43
C THR A 136 -6.45 13.17 -2.38
N ALA A 137 -6.26 13.28 -3.70
CA ALA A 137 -7.09 12.58 -4.68
C ALA A 137 -7.03 11.06 -4.51
N ALA A 138 -5.86 10.52 -4.16
CA ALA A 138 -5.73 9.11 -3.86
C ALA A 138 -6.53 8.70 -2.61
N ILE A 139 -6.46 9.47 -1.52
CA ILE A 139 -7.26 9.23 -0.31
C ILE A 139 -8.76 9.38 -0.56
N GLU A 140 -9.17 10.35 -1.38
CA GLU A 140 -10.57 10.51 -1.79
C GLU A 140 -11.08 9.28 -2.54
N ALA A 141 -10.30 8.75 -3.48
CA ALA A 141 -10.64 7.53 -4.20
C ALA A 141 -10.77 6.32 -3.25
N ILE A 142 -9.93 6.23 -2.21
CA ILE A 142 -10.11 5.21 -1.16
C ILE A 142 -11.47 5.43 -0.48
N GLY A 143 -11.74 6.64 0.02
CA GLY A 143 -12.99 6.94 0.71
C GLY A 143 -14.24 6.68 -0.13
N ASP A 144 -14.17 6.93 -1.44
CA ASP A 144 -15.28 6.73 -2.38
C ASP A 144 -15.59 5.23 -2.64
N HIS A 145 -14.60 4.33 -2.47
CA HIS A 145 -14.73 2.92 -2.89
C HIS A 145 -14.53 1.88 -1.79
N MET A 146 -13.79 2.19 -0.72
CA MET A 146 -13.41 1.22 0.32
C MET A 146 -14.61 0.55 0.99
N GLN A 147 -14.38 -0.65 1.52
CA GLN A 147 -15.34 -1.32 2.40
C GLN A 147 -15.36 -0.63 3.77
N ALA A 148 -16.52 -0.61 4.44
CA ALA A 148 -16.59 -0.17 5.84
C ALA A 148 -15.69 -1.07 6.71
N GLY A 149 -14.90 -0.45 7.58
CA GLY A 149 -13.95 -1.11 8.46
C GLY A 149 -12.63 -1.54 7.81
N ALA A 150 -12.36 -1.17 6.54
CA ALA A 150 -11.09 -1.48 5.90
C ALA A 150 -9.90 -0.83 6.63
N LEU A 151 -8.75 -1.48 6.56
CA LEU A 151 -7.49 -0.97 7.11
C LEU A 151 -6.73 -0.18 6.04
N ILE A 152 -6.44 1.08 6.32
CA ILE A 152 -5.65 1.98 5.48
C ILE A 152 -4.30 2.19 6.16
N ILE A 153 -3.22 1.82 5.46
CA ILE A 153 -1.85 1.99 5.93
C ILE A 153 -1.15 3.00 5.03
N VAL A 154 -0.87 4.19 5.57
CA VAL A 154 -0.11 5.21 4.84
C VAL A 154 1.37 4.93 5.00
N GLU A 155 2.05 4.69 3.88
CA GLU A 155 3.50 4.47 3.82
C GLU A 155 4.23 5.58 3.06
N THR A 156 3.49 6.41 2.31
CA THR A 156 4.00 7.67 1.76
C THR A 156 4.72 8.47 2.85
N THR A 157 5.90 9.00 2.53
CA THR A 157 6.58 9.96 3.40
C THR A 157 5.79 11.27 3.40
N ILE A 158 5.08 11.54 4.49
CA ILE A 158 4.17 12.70 4.66
C ILE A 158 4.67 13.65 5.76
N PRO A 159 4.29 14.95 5.71
CA PRO A 159 4.54 15.86 6.82
C PRO A 159 3.86 15.39 8.13
N PRO A 160 4.46 15.61 9.31
CA PRO A 160 3.85 15.28 10.58
C PRO A 160 2.46 15.90 10.79
N GLY A 161 1.54 15.09 11.30
CA GLY A 161 0.12 15.39 11.47
C GLY A 161 -0.74 15.11 10.25
N THR A 162 -0.20 14.61 9.14
CA THR A 162 -0.97 14.42 7.89
C THR A 162 -2.05 13.34 8.04
N CYS A 163 -1.76 12.21 8.70
CA CYS A 163 -2.79 11.19 8.95
C CYS A 163 -3.98 11.76 9.73
N GLU A 164 -3.72 12.52 10.80
CA GLU A 164 -4.75 13.06 11.69
C GLU A 164 -5.52 14.24 11.07
N LYS A 165 -4.83 15.12 10.35
CA LYS A 165 -5.39 16.41 9.90
C LYS A 165 -5.84 16.43 8.45
N VAL A 166 -5.44 15.44 7.65
CA VAL A 166 -5.75 15.37 6.21
C VAL A 166 -6.40 14.05 5.87
N VAL A 167 -5.76 12.92 6.16
CA VAL A 167 -6.25 11.59 5.73
C VAL A 167 -7.56 11.23 6.44
N ALA A 168 -7.58 11.27 7.77
CA ALA A 168 -8.79 10.92 8.55
C ALA A 168 -10.00 11.82 8.20
N PRO A 169 -9.87 13.16 8.12
CA PRO A 169 -10.99 14.02 7.69
C PRO A 169 -11.53 13.69 6.29
N ILE A 170 -10.64 13.47 5.30
CA ILE A 170 -11.07 13.11 3.94
C ILE A 170 -11.86 11.80 3.97
N LEU A 171 -11.33 10.75 4.60
CA LEU A 171 -12.02 9.46 4.70
C LEU A 171 -13.39 9.62 5.37
N SER A 172 -13.44 10.33 6.50
CA SER A 172 -14.66 10.59 7.25
C SER A 172 -15.73 11.27 6.39
N ASP A 173 -15.37 12.30 5.64
CA ASP A 173 -16.29 13.04 4.76
C ASP A 173 -16.78 12.18 3.59
N ARG A 174 -15.90 11.37 2.98
CA ARG A 174 -16.28 10.46 1.90
C ARG A 174 -17.20 9.33 2.38
N LEU A 175 -16.93 8.77 3.56
CA LEU A 175 -17.79 7.74 4.16
C LEU A 175 -19.18 8.31 4.49
N LYS A 176 -19.27 9.52 5.06
CA LYS A 176 -20.55 10.22 5.28
C LYS A 176 -21.31 10.43 3.98
N ALA A 177 -20.63 10.85 2.91
CA ALA A 177 -21.25 11.05 1.60
C ALA A 177 -21.82 9.75 1.03
N ARG A 178 -21.26 8.59 1.42
CA ARG A 178 -21.74 7.25 1.08
C ARG A 178 -22.80 6.70 2.06
N GLY A 179 -23.15 7.44 3.10
CA GLY A 179 -24.08 7.01 4.15
C GLY A 179 -23.52 5.96 5.12
N LEU A 180 -22.19 5.85 5.22
CA LEU A 180 -21.48 4.99 6.16
C LEU A 180 -21.13 5.75 7.45
N GLY A 181 -20.70 5.04 8.50
CA GLY A 181 -20.20 5.67 9.72
C GLY A 181 -18.94 6.48 9.45
N GLU A 182 -18.86 7.66 10.06
CA GLU A 182 -17.76 8.61 9.82
C GLU A 182 -16.38 8.12 10.27
N ASP A 183 -16.36 7.10 11.14
CA ASP A 183 -15.17 6.43 11.68
C ASP A 183 -15.11 4.94 11.28
N ASP A 184 -15.89 4.51 10.28
CA ASP A 184 -15.90 3.11 9.80
C ASP A 184 -14.66 2.80 8.95
N PHE A 185 -13.48 3.05 9.48
CA PHE A 185 -12.18 2.74 8.89
C PHE A 185 -11.12 2.56 9.99
N LEU A 186 -10.07 1.81 9.67
CA LEU A 186 -8.88 1.69 10.52
C LEU A 186 -7.74 2.42 9.83
N LEU A 187 -7.24 3.52 10.40
CA LEU A 187 -6.12 4.27 9.83
C LEU A 187 -4.82 4.01 10.60
N ALA A 188 -3.75 3.69 9.89
CA ALA A 188 -2.42 3.56 10.42
C ALA A 188 -1.39 4.25 9.53
N HIS A 189 -0.24 4.59 10.12
CA HIS A 189 0.96 4.99 9.41
C HIS A 189 2.03 3.93 9.65
N SER A 190 2.68 3.47 8.60
CA SER A 190 3.81 2.53 8.66
C SER A 190 4.93 3.14 7.84
N MET A 191 5.98 3.60 8.51
CA MET A 191 7.11 4.10 7.75
C MET A 191 7.92 2.92 7.22
N GLU A 192 8.13 2.91 5.91
CA GLU A 192 9.06 1.97 5.32
C GLU A 192 10.51 2.36 5.61
N ARG A 193 11.40 1.37 5.53
CA ARG A 193 12.85 1.59 5.40
C ARG A 193 13.36 0.77 4.25
N VAL A 194 13.44 1.40 3.09
CA VAL A 194 13.82 0.72 1.86
C VAL A 194 15.10 1.30 1.31
N MET A 195 15.99 0.41 0.88
CA MET A 195 17.29 0.77 0.29
C MET A 195 17.32 0.25 -1.15
N PRO A 196 16.96 1.08 -2.15
CA PRO A 196 17.04 0.67 -3.56
C PRO A 196 18.42 0.09 -3.87
N GLY A 197 18.45 -1.11 -4.45
CA GLY A 197 19.70 -1.86 -4.64
C GLY A 197 19.46 -3.33 -4.93
N ASP A 198 20.50 -4.15 -4.78
CA ASP A 198 20.53 -5.59 -5.04
C ASP A 198 19.81 -6.46 -3.99
N GLN A 199 19.33 -5.85 -2.90
CA GLN A 199 18.63 -6.50 -1.78
C GLN A 199 17.36 -5.74 -1.41
N TYR A 200 16.69 -5.14 -2.39
CA TYR A 200 15.56 -4.27 -2.13
C TYR A 200 14.37 -5.02 -1.52
N LEU A 201 14.02 -6.21 -2.05
CA LEU A 201 12.95 -7.04 -1.46
C LEU A 201 13.29 -7.48 -0.04
N ASP A 202 14.53 -7.92 0.16
CA ASP A 202 15.03 -8.37 1.46
C ASP A 202 14.98 -7.24 2.48
N SER A 203 15.33 -6.01 2.10
CA SER A 203 15.24 -4.83 2.97
C SER A 203 13.81 -4.51 3.44
N ILE A 204 12.79 -4.95 2.71
CA ILE A 204 11.39 -4.79 3.12
C ILE A 204 11.02 -5.87 4.17
N ILE A 205 11.41 -7.12 3.91
CA ILE A 205 10.99 -8.31 4.68
C ILE A 205 11.84 -8.52 5.94
N ASN A 206 13.15 -8.35 5.83
CA ASN A 206 14.15 -8.65 6.86
C ASN A 206 14.75 -7.36 7.44
N PHE A 207 13.87 -6.44 7.87
CA PHE A 207 14.28 -5.20 8.50
C PHE A 207 13.28 -4.69 9.52
N TRP A 208 13.77 -3.93 10.51
CA TRP A 208 12.92 -3.32 11.53
C TRP A 208 11.89 -2.37 10.92
N ARG A 209 10.63 -2.56 11.31
CA ARG A 209 9.50 -1.75 10.87
C ARG A 209 8.89 -0.97 12.03
N VAL A 210 8.61 0.31 11.78
CA VAL A 210 7.97 1.20 12.74
C VAL A 210 6.59 1.57 12.21
N TYR A 211 5.59 1.50 13.08
CA TYR A 211 4.22 1.83 12.72
C TYR A 211 3.46 2.45 13.90
N ALA A 212 2.32 3.06 13.61
CA ALA A 212 1.35 3.48 14.61
C ALA A 212 -0.07 3.49 14.02
N GLY A 213 -1.06 3.20 14.87
CA GLY A 213 -2.47 3.36 14.53
C GLY A 213 -2.99 4.71 14.98
N HIS A 214 -3.96 5.27 14.25
CA HIS A 214 -4.73 6.44 14.65
C HIS A 214 -5.60 6.13 15.89
N THR A 215 -6.05 4.87 16.02
CA THR A 215 -6.71 4.33 17.21
C THR A 215 -5.98 3.07 17.69
N PRO A 216 -6.23 2.60 18.94
CA PRO A 216 -5.70 1.33 19.42
C PRO A 216 -6.02 0.15 18.49
N ALA A 217 -7.28 0.04 18.05
CA ALA A 217 -7.73 -1.01 17.15
C ALA A 217 -7.04 -0.95 15.78
N ALA A 218 -6.84 0.25 15.22
CA ALA A 218 -6.12 0.40 13.96
C ALA A 218 -4.64 -0.01 14.08
N GLY A 219 -4.02 0.25 15.22
CA GLY A 219 -2.66 -0.21 15.48
C GLY A 219 -2.58 -1.73 15.66
N ASP A 220 -3.56 -2.36 16.32
CA ASP A 220 -3.60 -3.82 16.46
C ASP A 220 -3.73 -4.48 15.07
N ALA A 221 -4.67 -3.99 14.25
CA ALA A 221 -4.87 -4.49 12.88
C ALA A 221 -3.64 -4.28 11.98
N CYS A 222 -2.99 -3.12 12.07
CA CYS A 222 -1.75 -2.84 11.34
C CYS A 222 -0.61 -3.77 11.77
N GLY A 223 -0.42 -3.96 13.08
CA GLY A 223 0.60 -4.88 13.60
C GLY A 223 0.37 -6.33 13.16
N GLU A 224 -0.88 -6.80 13.18
CA GLU A 224 -1.25 -8.13 12.71
C GLU A 224 -0.96 -8.29 11.21
N PHE A 225 -1.37 -7.31 10.39
CA PHE A 225 -1.11 -7.34 8.95
C PHE A 225 0.38 -7.34 8.64
N LEU A 226 1.16 -6.41 9.20
CA LEU A 226 2.60 -6.32 8.97
C LEU A 226 3.35 -7.60 9.40
N SER A 227 2.90 -8.25 10.47
CA SER A 227 3.49 -9.51 10.97
C SER A 227 3.34 -10.68 10.00
N ARG A 228 2.44 -10.58 9.01
CA ARG A 228 2.23 -11.60 7.98
C ARG A 228 3.11 -11.40 6.74
N ILE A 229 3.74 -10.23 6.59
CA ILE A 229 4.56 -9.88 5.42
C ILE A 229 6.02 -9.55 5.78
N ILE A 230 6.34 -9.37 7.07
CA ILE A 230 7.69 -9.07 7.59
C ILE A 230 8.17 -10.23 8.46
N ASN A 231 9.48 -10.49 8.44
CA ASN A 231 10.12 -11.44 9.35
C ASN A 231 10.20 -10.89 10.78
N VAL A 232 9.07 -10.91 11.49
CA VAL A 232 8.97 -10.39 12.86
C VAL A 232 9.68 -11.24 13.91
N LYS A 233 10.11 -12.45 13.55
CA LYS A 233 10.89 -13.33 14.44
C LYS A 233 12.26 -12.74 14.72
N ASP A 234 12.94 -12.26 13.67
CA ASP A 234 14.27 -11.68 13.78
C ASP A 234 14.22 -10.14 13.83
N PHE A 235 13.16 -9.53 13.28
CA PHE A 235 12.97 -8.09 13.19
C PHE A 235 11.62 -7.66 13.79
N PRO A 236 11.49 -7.65 15.13
CA PRO A 236 10.23 -7.34 15.79
C PRO A 236 9.74 -5.93 15.42
N LEU A 237 8.42 -5.80 15.22
CA LEU A 237 7.79 -4.51 14.91
C LEU A 237 7.88 -3.56 16.11
N THR A 238 8.04 -2.28 15.83
CA THR A 238 8.02 -1.22 16.85
C THR A 238 6.78 -0.36 16.68
N ARG A 239 5.83 -0.48 17.62
CA ARG A 239 4.63 0.37 17.64
C ARG A 239 4.88 1.65 18.40
N LEU A 240 4.59 2.80 17.78
CA LEU A 240 4.63 4.10 18.43
C LEU A 240 3.25 4.53 18.95
N ALA A 241 3.25 5.58 19.78
CA ALA A 241 2.05 6.06 20.47
C ALA A 241 1.04 6.77 19.57
N SER A 242 1.47 7.32 18.42
CA SER A 242 0.58 8.01 17.47
C SER A 242 1.13 7.97 16.05
N THR A 243 0.25 8.15 15.06
CA THR A 243 0.64 8.30 13.64
C THR A 243 1.61 9.48 13.48
N THR A 244 1.35 10.60 14.17
CA THR A 244 2.26 11.75 14.18
C THR A 244 3.68 11.39 14.64
N ALA A 245 3.83 10.55 15.68
CA ALA A 245 5.14 10.10 16.11
C ALA A 245 5.86 9.24 15.05
N SER A 246 5.11 8.40 14.33
CA SER A 246 5.66 7.58 13.24
C SER A 246 6.05 8.42 12.02
N GLU A 247 5.26 9.42 11.64
CA GLU A 247 5.57 10.37 10.57
C GLU A 247 6.85 11.16 10.89
N ILE A 248 6.97 11.70 12.12
CA ILE A 248 8.17 12.40 12.58
C ILE A 248 9.39 11.50 12.51
N THR A 249 9.27 10.25 12.95
CA THR A 249 10.39 9.30 12.99
C THR A 249 10.98 9.10 11.59
N LYS A 250 10.15 9.00 10.54
CA LYS A 250 10.62 8.86 9.16
C LYS A 250 11.44 10.07 8.70
N ILE A 251 10.96 11.26 8.99
CA ILE A 251 11.64 12.51 8.63
C ILE A 251 12.97 12.65 9.39
N MET A 252 12.96 12.38 10.70
CA MET A 252 14.13 12.46 11.56
C MET A 252 15.21 11.45 11.15
N GLU A 253 14.82 10.21 10.81
CA GLU A 253 15.76 9.18 10.35
C GLU A 253 16.44 9.58 9.04
N ASN A 254 15.67 10.12 8.09
CA ASN A 254 16.21 10.59 6.81
C ASN A 254 17.09 11.83 6.98
N SER A 255 16.78 12.70 7.93
CA SER A 255 17.54 13.94 8.19
C SER A 255 18.83 13.69 8.98
N TYR A 256 18.90 12.60 9.75
CA TYR A 256 20.09 12.23 10.50
C TYR A 256 21.17 11.57 9.63
N ARG A 257 20.75 10.83 8.59
CA ARG A 257 21.66 10.19 7.61
C ARG A 257 22.37 11.22 6.74
#